data_AF-A0A972VW22-F1
#
_entry.id   AF-A0A972VW22-F1
#
_cell.length_a   1.000
_cell.length_b   1.000
_cell.length_c   1.000
_cell.angle_alpha   90.00
_cell.angle_beta   90.00
_cell.angle_gamma   90.00
#
_symmetry.space_group_name_H-M   'P 1'
#
loop_
_entity.id
_entity.type
_entity.pdbx_description
1 polymer ?
#
loop_
_entity_poly.entity_id
_entity_poly.type
_entity_poly.pdbx_seq_one_letter_code
_entity_poly.pdbx_strand_id
1 'polypeptide(L)'
;FEGYQACVDWPSCAFYEELLTHYPQAKVILSLRDPDKWFDSASETIFKGLDSSFGPSNLQGQMARKLIVENTFGGRHMDREHAKAVFTAHNDAVKRTVPANRLLVFEASMGWQPLCDFLEVPVPAQDYPRTNSTDEFKQRMQAHKKT
;
A
#
# COMPACT_ATOMS: atom_id res chain seq x y z
N PHE A 1 3.09 17.50 0.94
CA PHE A 1 3.66 16.80 -0.24
C PHE A 1 4.28 17.79 -1.22
N GLU A 2 4.97 18.82 -0.73
CA GLU A 2 5.60 19.82 -1.60
C GLU A 2 6.69 19.16 -2.46
N GLY A 3 6.67 19.42 -3.77
CA GLY A 3 7.58 18.80 -4.73
C GLY A 3 7.23 17.38 -5.18
N TYR A 4 6.15 16.78 -4.67
CA TYR A 4 5.69 15.44 -5.06
C TYR A 4 4.38 15.50 -5.85
N GLN A 5 4.25 14.64 -6.86
CA GLN A 5 3.05 14.53 -7.72
C GLN A 5 2.15 13.35 -7.36
N ALA A 6 2.64 12.41 -6.55
CA ALA A 6 1.90 11.24 -6.10
C ALA A 6 2.42 10.77 -4.74
N CYS A 7 1.60 10.01 -4.02
CA CYS A 7 1.97 9.29 -2.82
C CYS A 7 1.36 7.89 -2.84
N VAL A 8 2.08 6.91 -2.30
CA VAL A 8 1.66 5.51 -2.19
C VAL A 8 2.13 4.96 -0.85
N ASP A 9 1.53 3.84 -0.44
CA ASP A 9 1.90 3.09 0.76
C ASP A 9 1.75 3.88 2.08
N TRP A 10 2.02 3.20 3.19
CA TRP A 10 2.03 3.78 4.53
C TRP A 10 3.17 4.81 4.66
N PRO A 11 2.92 5.96 5.31
CA PRO A 11 1.69 6.31 6.03
C PRO A 11 0.58 6.90 5.16
N SER A 12 0.86 7.31 3.92
CA SER A 12 -0.04 8.15 3.12
C SER A 12 -1.40 7.51 2.82
N CYS A 13 -1.44 6.21 2.54
CA CYS A 13 -2.70 5.50 2.24
C CYS A 13 -3.69 5.48 3.41
N ALA A 14 -3.22 5.64 4.65
CA ALA A 14 -4.05 5.72 5.84
C ALA A 14 -4.94 6.96 5.88
N PHE A 15 -4.49 8.03 5.21
CA PHE A 15 -5.08 9.37 5.30
C PHE A 15 -5.70 9.80 3.96
N TYR A 16 -6.16 8.85 3.16
CA TYR A 16 -6.65 9.14 1.80
C TYR A 16 -7.85 10.10 1.80
N GLU A 17 -8.69 10.10 2.84
CA GLU A 17 -9.86 11.00 2.95
C GLU A 17 -9.43 12.44 3.22
N GLU A 18 -8.47 12.65 4.11
CA GLU A 18 -7.89 13.95 4.39
C GLU A 18 -7.12 14.47 3.16
N LEU A 19 -6.41 13.58 2.47
CA LEU A 19 -5.73 13.91 1.22
C LEU A 19 -6.72 14.31 0.12
N LEU A 20 -7.86 13.65 0.02
CA LEU A 20 -8.91 14.02 -0.94
C LEU A 20 -9.53 15.38 -0.67
N THR A 21 -9.64 15.74 0.61
CA THR A 21 -10.11 17.07 1.06
C THR A 21 -9.09 18.14 0.74
N HIS A 22 -7.80 17.87 1.02
CA HIS A 22 -6.72 18.83 0.80
C HIS A 22 -6.33 18.99 -0.67
N TYR A 23 -6.43 17.91 -1.46
CA TYR A 23 -6.14 17.87 -2.90
C TYR A 23 -7.41 17.51 -3.69
N PRO A 24 -8.35 18.47 -3.88
CA PRO A 24 -9.67 18.19 -4.45
C PRO A 24 -9.64 17.77 -5.93
N GLN A 25 -8.52 18.01 -6.63
CA GLN A 25 -8.31 17.60 -8.02
C GLN A 25 -7.52 16.29 -8.15
N ALA A 26 -7.03 15.72 -7.04
CA ALA A 26 -6.28 14.48 -7.10
C ALA A 26 -7.17 13.32 -7.57
N LYS A 27 -6.63 12.50 -8.48
CA LYS A 27 -7.19 11.20 -8.85
C LYS A 27 -6.69 10.15 -7.85
N VAL A 28 -7.48 9.11 -7.60
CA VAL A 28 -7.16 7.99 -6.70
C VAL A 28 -7.02 6.72 -7.50
N ILE A 29 -5.97 5.96 -7.23
CA ILE A 29 -5.75 4.62 -7.77
C ILE A 29 -5.83 3.66 -6.60
N LEU A 30 -6.85 2.80 -6.60
CA LEU A 30 -7.01 1.71 -5.64
C LEU A 30 -6.42 0.44 -6.24
N SER A 31 -5.26 0.03 -5.76
CA SER A 31 -4.63 -1.22 -6.17
C SER A 31 -5.27 -2.41 -5.47
N LEU A 32 -5.82 -3.35 -6.25
CA LEU A 32 -6.41 -4.58 -5.73
C LEU A 32 -5.49 -5.77 -5.93
N ARG A 33 -5.74 -6.78 -5.11
CA ARG A 33 -5.14 -8.11 -5.19
C ARG A 33 -6.11 -9.09 -4.52
N ASP A 34 -6.03 -10.34 -4.92
CA ASP A 34 -6.65 -11.44 -4.18
C ASP A 34 -6.28 -11.37 -2.68
N PRO A 35 -7.26 -11.35 -1.75
CA PRO A 35 -7.01 -11.14 -0.32
C PRO A 35 -6.09 -12.21 0.31
N ASP A 36 -6.18 -13.46 -0.12
CA ASP A 36 -5.33 -14.53 0.40
C ASP A 36 -3.88 -14.35 -0.05
N LYS A 37 -3.65 -14.09 -1.34
CA LYS A 37 -2.31 -13.78 -1.87
C LYS A 37 -1.73 -12.49 -1.28
N TRP A 38 -2.57 -11.50 -0.99
CA TRP A 38 -2.15 -10.29 -0.30
C TRP A 38 -1.68 -10.62 1.12
N PHE A 39 -2.46 -11.39 1.88
CA PHE A 39 -2.11 -11.74 3.25
C PHE A 39 -0.81 -12.54 3.30
N ASP A 40 -0.67 -13.58 2.45
CA ASP A 40 0.56 -14.37 2.37
C ASP A 40 1.80 -13.49 2.14
N SER A 41 1.66 -12.49 1.27
CA SER A 41 2.72 -11.53 0.99
C SER A 41 3.00 -10.62 2.19
N ALA A 42 1.97 -10.05 2.81
CA ALA A 42 2.09 -9.11 3.92
C ALA A 42 2.64 -9.78 5.19
N SER A 43 2.16 -10.98 5.51
CA SER A 43 2.62 -11.77 6.66
C SER A 43 4.08 -12.19 6.53
N GLU A 44 4.55 -12.48 5.31
CA GLU A 44 5.94 -12.87 5.05
C GLU A 44 6.91 -11.68 4.93
N THR A 45 6.41 -10.44 4.93
CA THR A 45 7.21 -9.24 4.73
C THR A 45 6.99 -8.21 5.84
N ILE A 46 6.06 -7.27 5.63
CA ILE A 46 5.83 -6.09 6.47
C ILE A 46 5.47 -6.50 7.90
N PHE A 47 4.54 -7.44 8.08
CA PHE A 47 4.07 -7.80 9.42
C PHE A 47 5.19 -8.40 10.29
N LYS A 48 5.91 -9.40 9.79
CA LYS A 48 7.12 -9.92 10.45
C LYS A 48 8.19 -8.86 10.66
N GLY A 49 8.36 -7.94 9.71
CA GLY A 49 9.33 -6.85 9.80
C GLY A 49 9.02 -5.85 10.92
N LEU A 50 7.74 -5.54 11.11
CA LEU A 50 7.27 -4.63 12.17
C LEU A 50 7.40 -5.24 13.56
N ASP A 51 7.25 -6.56 13.67
CA ASP A 51 7.53 -7.31 14.90
C ASP A 51 9.03 -7.59 15.11
N SER A 52 9.91 -7.17 14.20
CA SER A 52 11.37 -7.30 14.37
C SER A 52 12.05 -5.95 14.56
N SER A 53 11.34 -4.86 14.27
CA SER A 53 11.85 -3.48 14.29
C SER A 53 11.72 -2.89 15.69
N PHE A 54 12.44 -3.45 16.66
CA PHE A 54 12.42 -2.98 18.04
C PHE A 54 13.68 -2.20 18.39
N GLY A 55 13.48 -0.95 18.81
CA GLY A 55 14.50 -0.10 19.41
C GLY A 55 13.90 1.26 19.74
N PRO A 56 14.13 1.80 20.96
CA PRO A 56 13.55 3.09 21.37
C PRO A 56 14.00 4.27 20.48
N SER A 57 15.10 4.10 19.73
CA SER A 57 15.62 5.08 18.77
C SER A 57 15.01 4.99 17.36
N ASN A 58 14.27 3.92 17.03
CA ASN A 58 13.69 3.74 15.68
C ASN A 58 12.30 4.40 15.58
N LEU A 59 12.28 5.73 15.45
CA LEU A 59 11.04 6.50 15.35
C LEU A 59 10.19 6.12 14.12
N GLN A 60 10.82 5.82 12.99
CA GLN A 60 10.11 5.34 11.79
C GLN A 60 9.42 3.99 12.04
N GLY A 61 10.11 3.04 12.67
CA GLY A 61 9.53 1.75 13.06
C GLY A 61 8.36 1.91 14.04
N GLN A 62 8.47 2.81 15.01
CA GLN A 62 7.39 3.12 15.94
C GLN A 62 6.17 3.72 15.24
N MET A 63 6.37 4.68 14.34
CA MET A 63 5.30 5.26 13.54
C MET A 63 4.61 4.19 12.67
N ALA A 64 5.40 3.35 11.99
CA ALA A 64 4.88 2.29 11.14
C ALA A 64 4.07 1.28 11.96
N ARG A 65 4.56 0.86 13.13
CA ARG A 65 3.81 -0.03 14.04
C ARG A 65 2.50 0.60 14.49
N LYS A 66 2.53 1.85 14.95
CA LYS A 66 1.33 2.56 15.42
C LYS A 66 0.27 2.66 14.32
N LEU A 67 0.66 3.04 13.10
CA LEU A 67 -0.29 3.19 12.01
C LEU A 67 -0.78 1.84 11.47
N ILE A 68 0.13 0.91 11.20
CA ILE A 68 -0.19 -0.36 10.56
C ILE A 68 -0.76 -1.33 11.59
N VAL A 69 0.01 -1.69 12.61
CA VAL A 69 -0.38 -2.75 13.55
C VAL A 69 -1.51 -2.30 14.46
N GLU A 70 -1.35 -1.16 15.13
CA GLU A 70 -2.28 -0.72 16.18
C GLU A 70 -3.54 -0.08 15.58
N ASN A 71 -3.41 0.99 14.79
CA ASN A 71 -4.56 1.74 14.30
C ASN A 71 -5.35 0.98 13.22
N THR A 72 -4.65 0.36 12.26
CA THR A 72 -5.33 -0.28 11.11
C THR A 72 -5.81 -1.68 11.43
N PHE A 73 -4.93 -2.50 12.02
CA PHE A 73 -5.26 -3.89 12.29
C PHE A 73 -5.66 -4.17 13.74
N GLY A 74 -5.70 -3.17 14.64
CA GLY A 74 -6.12 -3.38 16.03
C GLY A 74 -5.24 -4.36 16.80
N GLY A 75 -3.94 -4.40 16.48
CA GLY A 75 -2.98 -5.36 17.03
C GLY A 75 -3.02 -6.76 16.40
N ARG A 76 -4.03 -7.06 15.57
CA ARG A 76 -4.31 -8.40 15.03
C ARG A 76 -3.85 -8.59 13.58
N HIS A 77 -2.80 -7.88 13.18
CA HIS A 77 -2.26 -7.94 11.81
C HIS A 77 -1.84 -9.37 11.36
N MET A 78 -1.46 -10.25 12.29
CA MET A 78 -1.09 -11.65 11.98
C MET A 78 -2.28 -12.64 11.98
N ASP A 79 -3.48 -12.20 12.33
CA ASP A 79 -4.70 -13.00 12.20
C ASP A 79 -5.20 -12.89 10.76
N ARG A 80 -5.13 -14.00 10.01
CA ARG A 80 -5.45 -14.06 8.57
C ARG A 80 -6.84 -13.54 8.27
N GLU A 81 -7.85 -14.06 8.95
CA GLU A 81 -9.24 -13.73 8.63
C GLU A 81 -9.55 -12.29 9.02
N HIS A 82 -9.02 -11.82 10.15
CA HIS A 82 -9.12 -10.42 10.54
C HIS A 82 -8.45 -9.48 9.56
N ALA A 83 -7.19 -9.74 9.19
CA ALA A 83 -6.44 -8.89 8.29
C ALA A 83 -7.09 -8.81 6.90
N LYS A 84 -7.59 -9.94 6.38
CA LYS A 84 -8.36 -9.98 5.13
C LYS A 84 -9.66 -9.19 5.25
N ALA A 85 -10.38 -9.31 6.36
CA ALA A 85 -11.61 -8.55 6.58
C ALA A 85 -11.34 -7.03 6.60
N VAL A 86 -10.27 -6.60 7.28
CA VAL A 86 -9.82 -5.19 7.31
C VAL A 86 -9.43 -4.72 5.90
N PHE A 87 -8.67 -5.52 5.15
CA PHE A 87 -8.29 -5.22 3.77
C PHE A 87 -9.51 -5.04 2.85
N THR A 88 -10.46 -5.97 2.90
CA THR A 88 -11.70 -5.88 2.11
C THR A 88 -12.54 -4.67 2.52
N ALA A 89 -12.70 -4.43 3.82
CA ALA A 89 -13.45 -3.29 4.33
C ALA A 89 -12.83 -1.95 3.90
N HIS A 90 -11.50 -1.84 3.89
CA HIS A 90 -10.79 -0.68 3.39
C HIS A 90 -11.07 -0.46 1.89
N ASN A 91 -10.95 -1.50 1.07
CA ASN A 91 -11.20 -1.40 -0.37
C ASN A 91 -12.64 -0.96 -0.66
N ASP A 92 -13.62 -1.49 0.08
CA ASP A 92 -15.03 -1.12 -0.06
C ASP A 92 -15.29 0.31 0.42
N ALA A 93 -14.63 0.75 1.49
CA ALA A 93 -14.70 2.13 1.96
C ALA A 93 -14.15 3.10 0.90
N VAL A 94 -12.98 2.84 0.32
CA VAL A 94 -12.41 3.67 -0.74
C VAL A 94 -13.36 3.75 -1.94
N LYS A 95 -13.90 2.63 -2.41
CA LYS A 95 -14.87 2.60 -3.53
C LYS A 95 -16.14 3.39 -3.24
N ARG A 96 -16.60 3.42 -1.98
CA ARG A 96 -17.78 4.18 -1.56
C ARG A 96 -17.50 5.67 -1.42
N THR A 97 -16.31 6.03 -0.94
CA THR A 97 -15.96 7.42 -0.61
C THR A 97 -15.51 8.20 -1.84
N VAL A 98 -14.76 7.58 -2.75
CA VAL A 98 -14.18 8.29 -3.91
C VAL A 98 -15.17 8.32 -5.08
N PRO A 99 -15.47 9.49 -5.66
CA PRO A 99 -16.29 9.58 -6.86
C PRO A 99 -15.72 8.72 -8.00
N ALA A 100 -16.59 8.02 -8.73
CA ALA A 100 -16.18 7.07 -9.78
C ALA A 100 -15.30 7.71 -10.88
N ASN A 101 -15.53 8.98 -11.22
CA ASN A 101 -14.72 9.71 -12.20
C ASN A 101 -13.32 10.08 -11.69
N ARG A 102 -13.05 9.91 -10.40
CA ARG A 102 -11.75 10.14 -9.74
C ARG A 102 -11.13 8.86 -9.20
N LEU A 103 -11.73 7.69 -9.45
CA LEU A 103 -11.26 6.42 -8.94
C LEU A 103 -10.92 5.46 -10.08
N LEU A 104 -9.69 4.97 -10.09
CA LEU A 104 -9.30 3.80 -10.87
C LEU A 104 -9.11 2.62 -9.93
N VAL A 105 -9.89 1.57 -10.13
CA VAL A 105 -9.63 0.25 -9.52
C VAL A 105 -8.66 -0.49 -10.43
N PHE A 106 -7.50 -0.86 -9.90
CA PHE A 106 -6.36 -1.26 -10.71
C PHE A 106 -5.70 -2.54 -10.18
N GLU A 107 -5.29 -3.43 -11.08
CA GLU A 107 -4.38 -4.54 -10.76
C GLU A 107 -3.11 -4.40 -11.60
N ALA A 108 -1.94 -4.68 -11.04
CA ALA A 108 -0.66 -4.51 -11.75
C ALA A 108 -0.57 -5.33 -13.05
N SER A 109 -1.29 -6.45 -13.14
CA SER A 109 -1.38 -7.27 -14.35
C SER A 109 -2.11 -6.59 -15.51
N MET A 110 -2.83 -5.49 -15.26
CA MET A 110 -3.48 -4.69 -16.30
C MET A 110 -2.48 -3.84 -17.10
N GLY A 111 -1.27 -3.63 -16.58
CA GLY A 111 -0.21 -2.89 -17.27
C GLY A 111 -0.48 -1.39 -17.39
N TRP A 112 0.16 -0.75 -18.38
CA TRP A 112 0.13 0.70 -18.55
C TRP A 112 -1.21 1.26 -19.01
N GLN A 113 -1.90 0.57 -19.92
CA GLN A 113 -3.00 1.15 -20.69
C GLN A 113 -4.09 1.79 -19.82
N PRO A 114 -4.76 1.07 -18.88
CA PRO A 114 -5.83 1.69 -18.09
C PRO A 114 -5.33 2.76 -17.13
N LEU A 115 -4.07 2.68 -16.68
CA LEU A 115 -3.47 3.71 -15.83
C LEU A 115 -3.22 5.00 -16.61
N CYS A 116 -2.62 4.89 -17.79
CA CYS A 116 -2.31 6.02 -18.66
C CYS A 116 -3.59 6.69 -19.18
N ASP A 117 -4.60 5.90 -19.57
CA ASP A 117 -5.91 6.43 -19.99
C ASP A 117 -6.58 7.21 -18.86
N PHE A 118 -6.59 6.65 -17.65
CA PHE A 118 -7.16 7.31 -16.49
C PHE A 118 -6.41 8.59 -16.09
N LEU A 119 -5.10 8.62 -16.26
CA LEU A 119 -4.26 9.78 -15.95
C LEU A 119 -4.15 10.79 -17.11
N GLU A 120 -4.69 10.45 -18.29
CA GLU A 120 -4.64 11.27 -19.52
C GLU A 120 -3.20 11.57 -19.98
N VAL A 121 -2.34 10.54 -19.94
CA VAL A 121 -0.93 10.62 -20.34
C VAL A 121 -0.60 9.53 -21.35
N PRO A 122 0.43 9.71 -22.21
CA PRO A 122 0.82 8.67 -23.16
C PRO A 122 1.36 7.41 -22.45
N VAL A 123 1.14 6.25 -23.07
CA VAL A 123 1.73 4.98 -22.64
C VAL A 123 3.24 5.00 -22.88
N PRO A 124 4.08 4.73 -21.85
CA PRO A 124 5.52 4.61 -22.02
C PRO A 124 5.91 3.43 -22.92
N ALA A 125 7.05 3.54 -23.60
CA ALA A 125 7.59 2.45 -24.42
C ALA A 125 8.19 1.28 -23.60
N GLN A 126 8.40 1.49 -22.30
CA GLN A 126 8.95 0.48 -21.39
C GLN A 126 7.86 -0.44 -20.83
N ASP A 127 8.23 -1.65 -20.43
CA ASP A 127 7.32 -2.58 -19.77
C ASP A 127 6.80 -2.02 -18.43
N TYR A 128 5.60 -2.44 -18.04
CA TYR A 128 5.05 -2.10 -16.73
C TYR A 128 5.93 -2.73 -15.64
N PRO A 129 6.33 -1.97 -14.60
CA PRO A 129 7.28 -2.44 -13.61
C PRO A 129 6.74 -3.64 -12.83
N ARG A 130 7.59 -4.66 -12.67
CA ARG A 130 7.35 -5.79 -11.77
C ARG A 130 8.52 -5.92 -10.80
N THR A 131 8.36 -5.31 -9.63
CA THR A 131 9.38 -5.25 -8.58
C THR A 131 8.74 -5.47 -7.20
N ASN A 132 9.57 -5.54 -6.16
CA ASN A 132 9.16 -5.68 -4.76
C ASN A 132 8.43 -7.00 -4.47
N SER A 133 8.88 -8.08 -5.11
CA SER A 133 8.42 -9.43 -4.77
C SER A 133 8.81 -9.81 -3.32
N THR A 134 8.08 -10.75 -2.72
CA THR A 134 8.42 -11.28 -1.39
C THR A 134 9.86 -11.80 -1.33
N ASP A 135 10.34 -12.41 -2.41
CA ASP A 135 11.71 -12.94 -2.48
C ASP A 135 12.75 -11.81 -2.54
N GLU A 136 12.53 -10.78 -3.37
CA GLU A 136 13.38 -9.57 -3.39
C GLU A 136 13.42 -8.90 -2.00
N PHE A 137 12.28 -8.81 -1.31
CA PHE A 137 12.21 -8.26 0.04
C PHE A 137 13.07 -9.08 1.01
N LYS A 138 12.92 -10.41 1.00
CA LYS A 138 13.68 -11.32 1.86
C LYS A 138 15.19 -11.20 1.60
N GLN A 139 15.60 -11.12 0.33
CA GLN A 139 17.00 -10.91 -0.06
C GLN A 139 17.55 -9.58 0.48
N ARG A 140 16.80 -8.47 0.32
CA ARG A 140 17.20 -7.15 0.85
C ARG A 140 17.38 -7.16 2.37
N MET A 141 16.47 -7.80 3.10
CA MET A 141 16.55 -7.90 4.57
C MET A 141 17.72 -8.77 5.03
N GLN A 142 18.05 -9.84 4.30
CA GLN A 142 19.21 -10.67 4.60
C GLN A 142 20.53 -9.92 4.36
N ALA A 143 20.62 -9.12 3.31
CA ALA A 143 21.79 -8.30 3.04
C ALA A 143 22.06 -7.27 4.14
N HIS A 144 21.02 -6.64 4.69
CA HIS A 144 21.14 -5.67 5.79
C HIS A 144 21.53 -6.30 7.14
N LYS A 145 21.37 -7.62 7.32
CA LYS A 145 21.81 -8.32 8.53
C LYS A 145 23.28 -8.75 8.51
N LYS A 146 23.94 -8.69 7.34
CA LYS A 146 25.33 -9.12 7.15
C LYS A 146 26.34 -7.96 7.24
N THR A 147 25.86 -6.73 7.41
CA THR A 147 26.64 -5.50 7.54
C THR A 147 26.51 -4.97 8.95
#